data_AF-A0A6I8V4K1-F1
#
_entry.id   AF-A0A6I8V4K1-F1
#
_cell.length_a   1.000
_cell.length_b   1.000
_cell.length_c   1.000
_cell.angle_alpha   90.00
_cell.angle_beta   90.00
_cell.angle_gamma   90.00
#
_symmetry.space_group_name_H-M   'P 1'
#
loop_
_entity.id
_entity.type
_entity.pdbx_description
1 polymer ?
#
loop_
_entity_poly.entity_id
_entity_poly.type
_entity_poly.pdbx_seq_one_letter_code
_entity_poly.pdbx_strand_id
1 'polypeptide(L)'
;MQERRRRLRAYRKSRRKFSCTVYGITLAWLVLALTQWLAVCLLKDFRDNVNKYYWISLIFFISAMLLFSMFIFIKSLRFVLCLNWLLSLLIVEFLIIGLFALSAQTDWKNLIAWFLICALLTYLFILIGSILPQDLTLNVVILFVVAFLILSITVFMSMMHKIMNMSYSFYAYMVCIGLIVLMFVMYHAQTINGGRFAEMRLRDYLLASLILFNDFIIIYMLTIYPQVINSKKSTPSNTTVSYHSKDSSYEDSTTTTELVVNWG
;
A
#
# COMPACT_ATOMS: atom_id res chain seq x y z
N MET A 1 40.24 -22.71 15.95
CA MET A 1 39.00 -23.32 15.38
C MET A 1 37.76 -23.18 16.28
N GLN A 2 37.83 -23.52 17.58
CA GLN A 2 36.67 -23.46 18.48
C GLN A 2 36.13 -22.03 18.71
N GLU A 3 37.02 -21.05 18.84
CA GLU A 3 36.63 -19.65 19.04
C GLU A 3 35.89 -19.05 17.84
N ARG A 4 36.34 -19.35 16.61
CA ARG A 4 35.64 -18.99 15.36
C ARG A 4 34.21 -19.58 15.34
N ARG A 5 34.05 -20.85 15.73
CA ARG A 5 32.72 -21.48 15.82
C ARG A 5 31.84 -20.82 16.89
N ARG A 6 32.39 -20.42 18.04
CA ARG A 6 31.66 -19.68 19.09
C ARG A 6 31.20 -18.30 18.60
N ARG A 7 32.08 -17.51 17.97
CA ARG A 7 31.75 -16.20 17.39
C ARG A 7 30.66 -16.32 16.31
N LEU A 8 30.75 -17.31 15.43
CA LEU A 8 29.73 -17.58 14.40
C LEU A 8 28.37 -18.01 14.98
N ARG A 9 28.36 -18.78 16.07
CA ARG A 9 27.11 -19.12 16.78
C ARG A 9 26.50 -17.90 17.47
N ALA A 10 27.32 -17.07 18.11
CA ALA A 10 26.87 -15.84 18.76
C ALA A 10 26.28 -14.84 17.75
N TYR A 11 26.95 -14.64 16.61
CA TYR A 11 26.44 -13.82 15.50
C TYR A 11 25.07 -14.31 15.02
N ARG A 12 24.95 -15.60 14.67
CA ARG A 12 23.68 -16.19 14.20
C ARG A 12 22.56 -16.07 15.23
N LYS A 13 22.86 -16.26 16.51
CA LYS A 13 21.89 -16.09 17.60
C LYS A 13 21.41 -14.65 17.70
N SER A 14 22.32 -13.68 17.68
CA SER A 14 22.00 -12.26 17.72
C SER A 14 21.15 -11.83 16.53
N ARG A 15 21.49 -12.33 15.34
CA ARG A 15 20.80 -11.99 14.11
C ARG A 15 19.40 -12.59 14.03
N ARG A 16 19.23 -13.85 14.45
CA ARG A 16 17.90 -14.47 14.57
C ARG A 16 17.02 -13.72 15.57
N LYS A 17 17.57 -13.29 16.71
CA LYS A 17 16.83 -12.46 17.68
C LYS A 17 16.39 -11.14 17.05
N PHE A 18 17.29 -10.46 16.33
CA PHE A 18 16.98 -9.23 15.60
C PHE A 18 15.86 -9.43 14.59
N SER A 19 15.96 -10.39 13.67
CA SER A 19 14.92 -10.66 12.67
C SER A 19 13.58 -10.98 13.34
N CYS A 20 13.59 -11.80 14.38
CA CYS A 20 12.38 -12.12 15.15
C CYS A 20 11.75 -10.88 15.79
N THR A 21 12.56 -9.96 16.33
CA THR A 21 12.08 -8.69 16.88
C THR A 21 11.49 -7.80 15.79
N VAL A 22 12.16 -7.68 14.63
CA VAL A 22 11.67 -6.87 13.51
C VAL A 22 10.33 -7.38 13.01
N TYR A 23 10.23 -8.67 12.68
CA TYR A 23 8.99 -9.26 12.19
C TYR A 23 7.88 -9.24 13.24
N GLY A 24 8.20 -9.45 14.52
CA GLY A 24 7.23 -9.34 15.61
C GLY A 24 6.67 -7.92 15.77
N ILE A 25 7.51 -6.89 15.64
CA ILE A 25 7.08 -5.49 15.69
C ILE A 25 6.26 -5.14 14.43
N THR A 26 6.67 -5.57 13.24
CA THR A 26 5.85 -5.40 12.02
C THR A 26 4.48 -6.06 12.18
N LEU A 27 4.41 -7.26 12.76
CA LEU A 27 3.13 -7.92 13.07
C LEU A 27 2.28 -7.09 14.03
N ALA A 28 2.88 -6.49 15.06
CA ALA A 28 2.16 -5.60 15.98
C ALA A 28 1.59 -4.36 15.26
N TRP A 29 2.34 -3.75 14.34
CA TRP A 29 1.84 -2.65 13.50
C TRP A 29 0.69 -3.07 12.59
N LEU A 30 0.75 -4.28 12.02
CA LEU A 30 -0.34 -4.84 11.23
C LEU A 30 -1.61 -5.03 12.06
N VAL A 31 -1.49 -5.57 13.28
CA VAL A 31 -2.64 -5.76 14.18
C VAL A 31 -3.24 -4.42 14.61
N LEU A 32 -2.39 -3.43 14.92
CA LEU A 32 -2.82 -2.07 15.24
C LEU A 32 -3.60 -1.44 14.08
N ALA A 33 -3.06 -1.51 12.86
CA ALA A 33 -3.69 -0.99 11.65
C ALA A 33 -5.04 -1.66 11.39
N LEU A 34 -5.09 -2.99 11.44
CA LEU A 34 -6.33 -3.76 11.25
C LEU A 34 -7.40 -3.36 12.27
N THR A 35 -7.01 -3.21 13.54
CA THR A 35 -7.94 -2.85 14.62
C THR A 35 -8.54 -1.46 14.39
N GLN A 36 -7.72 -0.47 14.06
CA GLN A 36 -8.20 0.90 13.80
C GLN A 36 -9.06 0.98 12.54
N TRP A 37 -8.65 0.34 11.44
CA TRP A 37 -9.42 0.31 10.20
C TRP A 37 -10.76 -0.41 10.36
N LEU A 38 -10.80 -1.51 11.13
CA LEU A 38 -12.06 -2.16 11.48
C LEU A 38 -12.98 -1.27 12.32
N ALA A 39 -12.43 -0.53 13.28
CA ALA A 39 -13.21 0.45 14.03
C ALA A 39 -13.85 1.49 13.09
N VAL A 40 -13.12 1.96 12.07
CA VAL A 40 -13.65 2.89 11.06
C VAL A 40 -14.79 2.27 10.26
N CYS A 41 -14.68 1.01 9.86
CA CYS A 41 -15.72 0.35 9.06
C CYS A 41 -16.98 0.01 9.86
N LEU A 42 -16.85 -0.30 11.15
CA LEU A 42 -17.95 -0.77 11.99
C LEU A 42 -18.74 0.38 12.64
N LEU A 43 -18.09 1.49 12.97
CA LEU A 43 -18.72 2.65 13.60
C LEU A 43 -19.25 3.61 12.53
N LYS A 44 -20.57 3.59 12.29
CA LYS A 44 -21.23 4.41 11.26
C LYS A 44 -20.95 5.91 11.41
N ASP A 45 -21.10 6.46 12.61
CA ASP A 45 -20.87 7.89 12.85
C ASP A 45 -19.41 8.30 12.56
N PHE A 46 -18.47 7.43 12.91
CA PHE A 46 -17.05 7.66 12.64
C PHE A 46 -16.76 7.56 11.13
N ARG A 47 -17.32 6.56 10.46
CA ARG A 47 -17.22 6.36 9.00
C ARG A 47 -17.72 7.58 8.24
N ASP A 48 -18.88 8.11 8.62
CA ASP A 48 -19.51 9.26 7.96
C ASP A 48 -18.68 10.53 8.16
N ASN A 49 -18.16 10.72 9.38
CA ASN A 49 -17.26 11.83 9.68
C ASN A 49 -15.95 11.76 8.88
N VAL A 50 -15.34 10.56 8.78
CA VAL A 50 -14.13 10.34 7.97
C VAL A 50 -14.40 10.60 6.49
N ASN A 51 -15.53 10.14 5.95
CA ASN A 51 -15.92 10.41 4.57
C ASN A 51 -16.14 11.90 4.29
N LYS A 52 -16.73 12.63 5.24
CA LYS A 52 -16.91 14.09 5.15
C LYS A 52 -15.58 14.85 5.13
N TYR A 53 -14.62 14.42 5.95
CA TYR A 53 -13.32 15.08 6.10
C TYR A 53 -12.17 14.25 5.49
N TYR A 54 -12.39 13.60 4.34
CA TYR A 54 -11.40 12.71 3.72
C TYR A 54 -10.04 13.38 3.42
N TRP A 55 -10.03 14.70 3.20
CA TRP A 55 -8.83 15.50 3.00
C TRP A 55 -7.86 15.43 4.18
N ILE A 56 -8.36 15.20 5.41
CA ILE A 56 -7.53 15.03 6.61
C ILE A 56 -6.64 13.80 6.44
N SER A 57 -7.18 12.67 5.99
CA SER A 57 -6.39 11.45 5.71
C SER A 57 -5.28 11.73 4.69
N LEU A 58 -5.55 12.52 3.65
CA LEU A 58 -4.51 12.89 2.67
C LEU A 58 -3.34 13.66 3.32
N ILE A 59 -3.64 14.63 4.19
CA ILE A 59 -2.62 15.43 4.90
C ILE A 59 -1.78 14.53 5.82
N PHE A 60 -2.43 13.65 6.58
CA PHE A 60 -1.72 12.71 7.46
C PHE A 60 -0.84 11.74 6.67
N PHE A 61 -1.30 11.25 5.52
CA PHE A 61 -0.52 10.37 4.67
C PHE A 61 0.74 11.06 4.13
N ILE A 62 0.62 12.28 3.61
CA ILE A 62 1.78 13.05 3.12
C ILE A 62 2.76 13.35 4.27
N SER A 63 2.23 13.77 5.43
CA SER A 63 3.02 14.01 6.63
C SER A 63 3.78 12.75 7.07
N ALA A 64 3.14 11.59 7.04
CA ALA A 64 3.76 10.31 7.37
C ALA A 64 4.95 9.99 6.45
N MET A 65 4.78 10.18 5.14
CA MET A 65 5.83 9.93 4.15
C MET A 65 7.03 10.88 4.32
N LEU A 66 6.78 12.15 4.67
CA LEU A 66 7.83 13.12 4.98
C LEU A 66 8.59 12.74 6.26
N LEU A 67 7.86 12.40 7.33
CA LEU A 67 8.47 11.96 8.60
C LEU A 67 9.26 10.67 8.41
N PHE A 68 8.74 9.70 7.65
CA PHE A 68 9.44 8.47 7.33
C PHE A 68 10.73 8.72 6.53
N SER A 69 10.68 9.62 5.56
CA SER A 69 11.87 10.04 4.80
C SER A 69 12.92 10.67 5.71
N MET A 70 12.52 11.61 6.58
CA MET A 70 13.41 12.19 7.58
C MET A 70 14.02 11.13 8.51
N PHE A 71 13.22 10.15 8.94
CA PHE A 71 13.66 9.06 9.80
C PHE A 71 14.70 8.13 9.14
N ILE A 72 14.61 7.94 7.83
CA ILE A 72 15.62 7.19 7.06
C ILE A 72 16.94 7.97 6.99
N PHE A 73 16.90 9.25 6.62
CA PHE A 73 18.10 10.04 6.35
C PHE A 73 18.84 10.51 7.62
N ILE A 74 18.10 10.90 8.67
CA ILE A 74 18.68 11.50 9.87
C ILE A 74 19.02 10.42 10.90
N LYS A 75 20.26 9.90 10.82
CA LYS A 75 20.77 8.86 11.73
C LYS A 75 20.69 9.27 13.22
N SER A 76 20.83 10.56 13.51
CA SER A 76 20.82 11.11 14.88
C SER A 76 19.48 10.91 15.60
N LEU A 77 18.35 10.95 14.88
CA LEU A 77 17.01 10.74 15.45
C LEU A 77 16.83 9.31 16.00
N ARG A 78 17.53 8.34 15.41
CA ARG A 78 17.44 6.91 15.78
C ARG A 78 18.33 6.53 16.96
N PHE A 79 19.22 7.42 17.39
CA PHE A 79 20.17 7.10 18.46
C PHE A 79 19.51 7.15 19.84
N VAL A 80 18.62 8.11 20.07
CA VAL A 80 17.91 8.24 21.36
C VAL A 80 16.73 7.27 21.39
N LEU A 81 16.75 6.31 22.32
CA LEU A 81 15.78 5.20 22.36
C LEU A 81 14.32 5.69 22.46
N CYS A 82 14.05 6.65 23.35
CA CYS A 82 12.71 7.21 23.54
C CYS A 82 12.22 7.92 22.27
N LEU A 83 13.04 8.79 21.68
CA LEU A 83 12.70 9.51 20.46
C LEU A 83 12.49 8.57 19.27
N ASN A 84 13.29 7.50 19.17
CA ASN A 84 13.19 6.50 18.12
C ASN A 84 11.82 5.78 18.16
N TRP A 85 11.37 5.39 19.36
CA TRP A 85 10.05 4.80 19.56
C TRP A 85 8.90 5.78 19.31
N LEU A 86 9.00 7.00 19.85
CA LEU A 86 7.99 8.05 19.66
C LEU A 86 7.78 8.35 18.18
N LEU A 87 8.88 8.56 17.44
CA LEU A 87 8.82 8.88 16.02
C LEU A 87 8.31 7.69 15.19
N SER A 88 8.71 6.46 15.54
CA SER A 88 8.17 5.25 14.90
C SER A 88 6.67 5.11 15.11
N LEU A 89 6.17 5.33 16.33
CA LEU A 89 4.73 5.29 16.63
C LEU A 89 3.99 6.39 15.85
N LEU A 90 4.53 7.61 15.84
CA LEU A 90 3.94 8.73 15.10
C LEU A 90 3.82 8.44 13.59
N ILE A 91 4.86 7.86 12.98
CA ILE A 91 4.84 7.47 11.57
C ILE A 91 3.76 6.40 11.31
N VAL A 92 3.70 5.37 12.15
CA VAL A 92 2.70 4.29 12.01
C VAL A 92 1.28 4.84 12.15
N GLU A 93 1.00 5.64 13.17
CA GLU A 93 -0.32 6.25 13.38
C GLU A 93 -0.70 7.16 12.21
N PHE A 94 0.21 7.98 11.70
CA PHE A 94 -0.09 8.84 10.56
C PHE A 94 -0.33 8.06 9.27
N LEU A 95 0.37 6.94 9.05
CA LEU A 95 0.07 6.03 7.94
C LEU A 95 -1.31 5.40 8.10
N ILE A 96 -1.67 4.94 9.30
CA ILE A 96 -2.97 4.31 9.59
C ILE A 96 -4.12 5.31 9.36
N ILE A 97 -4.01 6.52 9.93
CA ILE A 97 -4.98 7.63 9.74
C ILE A 97 -5.03 8.04 8.26
N GLY A 98 -3.88 8.00 7.58
CA GLY A 98 -3.78 8.28 6.15
C GLY A 98 -4.63 7.37 5.28
N LEU A 99 -4.88 6.13 5.75
CA LEU A 99 -5.72 5.16 5.06
C LEU A 99 -7.18 5.13 5.56
N PHE A 100 -7.58 5.97 6.52
CA PHE A 100 -8.96 5.99 7.03
C PHE A 100 -9.99 6.31 5.95
N ALA A 101 -9.75 7.30 5.10
CA ALA A 101 -10.64 7.63 3.99
C ALA A 101 -10.86 6.46 3.00
N LEU A 102 -9.86 5.60 2.86
CA LEU A 102 -9.95 4.40 2.03
C LEU A 102 -10.71 3.28 2.76
N SER A 103 -10.38 3.05 4.03
CA SER A 103 -11.07 2.08 4.89
C SER A 103 -12.57 2.38 5.01
N ALA A 104 -12.93 3.67 5.16
CA ALA A 104 -14.32 4.11 5.27
C ALA A 104 -15.16 3.85 4.00
N GLN A 105 -14.51 3.62 2.85
CA GLN A 105 -15.20 3.29 1.60
C GLN A 105 -15.34 1.78 1.36
N THR A 106 -14.69 0.94 2.16
CA THR A 106 -14.70 -0.52 2.03
C THR A 106 -15.62 -1.20 3.04
N ASP A 107 -16.19 -2.33 2.63
CA ASP A 107 -16.93 -3.21 3.54
C ASP A 107 -15.98 -3.96 4.46
N TRP A 108 -16.37 -4.14 5.72
CA TRP A 108 -15.54 -4.79 6.75
C TRP A 108 -15.09 -6.21 6.35
N LYS A 109 -15.94 -6.98 5.64
CA LYS A 109 -15.60 -8.33 5.17
C LYS A 109 -14.49 -8.30 4.13
N ASN A 110 -14.62 -7.40 3.14
CA ASN A 110 -13.64 -7.24 2.08
C ASN A 110 -12.33 -6.70 2.65
N LEU A 111 -12.40 -5.77 3.59
CA LEU A 111 -11.25 -5.25 4.31
C LEU A 111 -10.43 -6.37 4.97
N ILE A 112 -11.07 -7.24 5.77
CA ILE A 112 -10.37 -8.35 6.45
C ILE A 112 -9.78 -9.32 5.44
N ALA A 113 -10.55 -9.71 4.42
CA ALA A 113 -10.11 -10.69 3.43
C ALA A 113 -8.84 -10.21 2.70
N TRP A 114 -8.88 -9.00 2.15
CA TRP A 114 -7.75 -8.44 1.41
C TRP A 114 -6.58 -8.06 2.32
N PHE A 115 -6.84 -7.62 3.54
CA PHE A 115 -5.79 -7.41 4.54
C PHE A 115 -5.01 -8.70 4.79
N LEU A 116 -5.71 -9.82 5.03
CA LEU A 116 -5.07 -11.12 5.28
C LEU A 116 -4.31 -11.63 4.05
N ILE A 117 -4.86 -11.46 2.84
CA ILE A 117 -4.17 -11.82 1.59
C ILE A 117 -2.87 -11.03 1.44
N CYS A 118 -2.92 -9.70 1.62
CA CYS A 118 -1.74 -8.84 1.54
C CYS A 118 -0.71 -9.17 2.62
N ALA A 119 -1.15 -9.43 3.86
CA ALA A 119 -0.26 -9.79 4.95
C ALA A 119 0.43 -11.14 4.67
N LEU A 120 -0.32 -12.15 4.24
CA LEU A 120 0.21 -13.45 3.86
C LEU A 120 1.20 -13.31 2.70
N LEU A 121 0.87 -12.54 1.68
CA LEU A 121 1.73 -12.29 0.53
C LEU A 121 3.06 -11.65 0.94
N THR A 122 3.02 -10.62 1.81
CA THR A 122 4.23 -9.99 2.36
C THR A 122 5.08 -11.00 3.14
N TYR A 123 4.49 -11.78 4.05
CA TYR A 123 5.26 -12.79 4.82
C TYR A 123 5.80 -13.93 3.95
N LEU A 124 5.07 -14.33 2.91
CA LEU A 124 5.55 -15.30 1.93
C LEU A 124 6.79 -14.79 1.22
N PHE A 125 6.80 -13.54 0.76
CA PHE A 125 7.96 -12.95 0.09
C PHE A 125 9.12 -12.65 1.06
N ILE A 126 8.83 -12.34 2.32
CA ILE A 126 9.87 -12.31 3.37
C ILE A 126 10.54 -13.69 3.49
N LEU A 127 9.76 -14.77 3.51
CA LEU A 127 10.29 -16.14 3.61
C LEU A 127 11.10 -16.51 2.36
N ILE A 128 10.57 -16.23 1.16
CA ILE A 128 11.29 -16.45 -0.11
C ILE A 128 12.60 -15.68 -0.12
N GLY A 129 12.58 -14.38 0.19
CA GLY A 129 13.79 -13.55 0.24
C GLY A 129 14.82 -14.07 1.25
N SER A 130 14.36 -14.63 2.38
CA SER A 130 15.19 -15.21 3.43
C SER A 130 15.93 -16.49 3.00
N ILE A 131 15.35 -17.28 2.10
CA ILE A 131 15.88 -18.58 1.65
C ILE A 131 16.62 -18.45 0.31
N LEU A 132 16.30 -17.42 -0.48
CA LEU A 132 16.84 -17.22 -1.83
C LEU A 132 18.38 -17.28 -1.81
N PRO A 133 19.02 -18.16 -2.61
CA PRO A 133 20.47 -18.31 -2.62
C PRO A 133 21.18 -17.11 -3.26
N GLN A 134 20.52 -16.43 -4.19
CA GLN A 134 21.05 -15.22 -4.83
C GLN A 134 21.10 -14.04 -3.85
N ASP A 135 22.23 -13.34 -3.82
CA ASP A 135 22.41 -12.12 -3.03
C ASP A 135 21.84 -10.91 -3.80
N LEU A 136 20.64 -10.47 -3.42
CA LEU A 136 20.02 -9.25 -3.96
C LEU A 136 20.71 -7.99 -3.41
N THR A 137 21.36 -8.09 -2.25
CA THR A 137 22.03 -6.94 -1.62
C THR A 137 23.30 -6.54 -2.34
N LEU A 138 23.98 -7.51 -2.97
CA LEU A 138 25.11 -7.26 -3.86
C LEU A 138 24.66 -6.57 -5.15
N ASN A 139 23.47 -6.91 -5.64
CA ASN A 139 22.93 -6.49 -6.94
C ASN A 139 21.85 -5.40 -6.80
N VAL A 140 21.93 -4.58 -5.75
CA VAL A 140 20.91 -3.55 -5.47
C VAL A 140 20.72 -2.57 -6.63
N VAL A 141 21.77 -2.26 -7.37
CA VAL A 141 21.70 -1.40 -8.56
C VAL A 141 20.84 -2.05 -9.66
N ILE A 142 21.02 -3.35 -9.90
CA ILE A 142 20.21 -4.09 -10.88
C ILE A 142 18.74 -4.12 -10.44
N LEU A 143 18.49 -4.29 -9.13
CA LEU A 143 17.16 -4.23 -8.55
C LEU A 143 16.47 -2.88 -8.86
N PHE A 144 17.19 -1.78 -8.68
CA PHE A 144 16.68 -0.44 -9.02
C PHE A 144 16.44 -0.25 -10.52
N VAL A 145 17.35 -0.74 -11.37
CA VAL A 145 17.16 -0.66 -12.84
C VAL A 145 15.93 -1.46 -13.28
N VAL A 146 15.77 -2.69 -12.79
CA VAL A 146 14.59 -3.52 -13.09
C VAL A 146 13.30 -2.87 -12.56
N ALA A 147 13.31 -2.35 -11.33
CA ALA A 147 12.17 -1.60 -10.79
C ALA A 147 11.79 -0.41 -11.67
N PHE A 148 12.79 0.34 -12.16
CA PHE A 148 12.58 1.49 -13.03
C PHE A 148 11.98 1.08 -14.38
N LEU A 149 12.44 -0.02 -14.99
CA LEU A 149 11.86 -0.55 -16.23
C LEU A 149 10.40 -0.99 -16.05
N ILE A 150 10.10 -1.73 -14.96
CA ILE A 150 8.72 -2.13 -14.65
C ILE A 150 7.86 -0.90 -14.35
N LEU A 151 8.42 0.14 -13.73
CA LEU A 151 7.73 1.41 -13.48
C LEU A 151 7.40 2.12 -14.80
N SER A 152 8.30 2.15 -15.78
CA SER A 152 8.00 2.70 -17.12
C SER A 152 6.83 1.98 -17.79
N ILE A 153 6.80 0.64 -17.72
CA ILE A 153 5.68 -0.18 -18.20
C ILE A 153 4.39 0.15 -17.44
N THR A 154 4.49 0.32 -16.12
CA THR A 154 3.36 0.67 -15.25
C THR A 154 2.74 2.01 -15.65
N VAL A 155 3.57 3.03 -15.88
CA VAL A 155 3.11 4.37 -16.32
C VAL A 155 2.40 4.26 -17.66
N PHE A 156 2.96 3.52 -18.62
CA PHE A 156 2.32 3.26 -19.91
C PHE A 156 0.95 2.59 -19.75
N MET A 157 0.86 1.50 -18.96
CA MET A 157 -0.42 0.81 -18.69
C MET A 157 -1.43 1.71 -17.95
N SER A 158 -0.96 2.57 -17.04
CA SER A 158 -1.83 3.56 -16.39
C SER A 158 -2.43 4.56 -17.38
N MET A 159 -1.63 5.06 -18.34
CA MET A 159 -2.12 5.93 -19.41
C MET A 159 -3.10 5.23 -20.34
N MET A 160 -2.81 3.98 -20.74
CA MET A 160 -3.72 3.16 -21.55
C MET A 160 -5.08 2.96 -20.87
N HIS A 161 -5.10 2.77 -19.54
CA HIS A 161 -6.34 2.68 -18.78
C HIS A 161 -7.13 4.00 -18.81
N LYS A 162 -6.48 5.15 -18.63
CA LYS A 162 -7.14 6.46 -18.51
C LYS A 162 -7.54 7.08 -19.84
N ILE A 163 -6.72 6.94 -20.87
CA ILE A 163 -6.94 7.57 -22.18
C ILE A 163 -7.79 6.68 -23.08
N MET A 164 -7.46 5.39 -23.13
CA MET A 164 -8.11 4.43 -24.05
C MET A 164 -9.18 3.57 -23.38
N ASN A 165 -9.51 3.82 -22.10
CA ASN A 165 -10.51 3.07 -21.33
C ASN A 165 -10.31 1.55 -21.33
N MET A 166 -9.07 1.07 -21.49
CA MET A 166 -8.76 -0.36 -21.46
C MET A 166 -8.84 -0.90 -20.04
N SER A 167 -9.89 -1.67 -19.75
CA SER A 167 -10.17 -2.18 -18.40
C SER A 167 -9.12 -3.18 -17.90
N TYR A 168 -8.53 -4.00 -18.78
CA TYR A 168 -7.46 -4.94 -18.41
C TYR A 168 -6.16 -4.24 -18.00
N SER A 169 -5.91 -3.05 -18.56
CA SER A 169 -4.72 -2.25 -18.28
C SER A 169 -4.65 -1.82 -16.80
N PHE A 170 -5.82 -1.68 -16.16
CA PHE A 170 -5.92 -1.39 -14.74
C PHE A 170 -5.30 -2.48 -13.86
N TYR A 171 -5.68 -3.73 -14.09
CA TYR A 171 -5.11 -4.86 -13.34
C TYR A 171 -3.63 -5.08 -13.67
N ALA A 172 -3.24 -4.87 -14.92
CA ALA A 172 -1.85 -5.01 -15.36
C ALA A 172 -0.91 -4.08 -14.59
N TYR A 173 -1.22 -2.78 -14.51
CA TYR A 173 -0.35 -1.84 -13.78
C TYR A 173 -0.31 -2.17 -12.27
N MET A 174 -1.42 -2.64 -11.68
CA MET A 174 -1.44 -3.05 -10.28
C MET A 174 -0.51 -4.23 -10.00
N VAL A 175 -0.54 -5.24 -10.87
CA VAL A 175 0.40 -6.36 -10.79
C VAL A 175 1.84 -5.87 -10.93
N CYS A 176 2.12 -4.96 -11.86
CA CYS A 176 3.47 -4.39 -12.02
C CYS A 176 3.97 -3.66 -10.76
N ILE A 177 3.15 -2.80 -10.14
CA ILE A 177 3.54 -2.14 -8.87
C ILE A 177 3.72 -3.18 -7.75
N GLY A 178 2.81 -4.16 -7.66
CA GLY A 178 2.93 -5.26 -6.71
C GLY A 178 4.26 -6.01 -6.86
N LEU A 179 4.68 -6.34 -8.09
CA LEU A 179 5.96 -6.99 -8.36
C LEU A 179 7.16 -6.13 -7.92
N ILE A 180 7.12 -4.82 -8.16
CA ILE A 180 8.18 -3.90 -7.69
C ILE A 180 8.29 -3.96 -6.17
N VAL A 181 7.18 -3.83 -5.46
CA VAL A 181 7.19 -3.81 -3.98
C VAL A 181 7.62 -5.17 -3.43
N LEU A 182 7.10 -6.28 -3.96
CA LEU A 182 7.48 -7.63 -3.52
C LEU A 182 8.96 -7.93 -3.74
N MET A 183 9.54 -7.39 -4.82
CA MET A 183 10.98 -7.45 -5.06
C MET A 183 11.78 -6.72 -3.96
N PHE A 184 11.34 -5.52 -3.56
CA PHE A 184 11.94 -4.80 -2.44
C PHE A 184 11.71 -5.48 -1.09
N VAL A 185 10.57 -6.11 -0.86
CA VAL A 185 10.30 -6.92 0.35
C VAL A 185 11.33 -8.05 0.47
N MET A 186 11.64 -8.77 -0.62
CA MET A 186 12.67 -9.80 -0.62
C MET A 186 14.06 -9.22 -0.31
N TYR A 187 14.41 -8.09 -0.92
CA TYR A 187 15.65 -7.38 -0.64
C TYR A 187 15.74 -6.98 0.84
N HIS A 188 14.69 -6.39 1.40
CA HIS A 188 14.64 -6.01 2.82
C HIS A 188 14.76 -7.22 3.74
N ALA A 189 14.08 -8.33 3.44
CA ALA A 189 14.22 -9.58 4.19
C ALA A 189 15.68 -10.08 4.22
N GLN A 190 16.41 -9.99 3.11
CA GLN A 190 17.83 -10.33 3.08
C GLN A 190 18.69 -9.40 3.95
N THR A 191 18.44 -8.08 3.90
CA THR A 191 19.18 -7.12 4.75
C THR A 191 18.91 -7.32 6.24
N ILE A 192 17.70 -7.78 6.60
CA ILE A 192 17.28 -8.04 7.99
C ILE A 192 17.94 -9.32 8.53
N ASN A 193 17.93 -10.39 7.75
CA ASN A 193 18.51 -11.68 8.12
C ASN A 193 20.05 -11.71 8.06
N GLY A 194 20.66 -10.80 7.30
CA GLY A 194 22.10 -10.61 7.27
C GLY A 194 22.88 -11.77 6.65
N GLY A 195 24.21 -11.74 6.81
CA GLY A 195 25.11 -12.72 6.20
C GLY A 195 25.29 -12.56 4.68
N ARG A 196 25.00 -11.36 4.15
CA ARG A 196 25.04 -10.95 2.75
C ARG A 196 25.84 -9.65 2.58
N PHE A 197 26.03 -9.16 1.35
CA PHE A 197 26.85 -7.98 1.05
C PHE A 197 26.45 -6.73 1.86
N ALA A 198 25.14 -6.45 1.99
CA ALA A 198 24.64 -5.40 2.88
C ALA A 198 23.72 -5.99 3.96
N GLU A 199 23.95 -5.57 5.20
CA GLU A 199 23.13 -5.96 6.35
C GLU A 199 22.70 -4.74 7.17
N MET A 200 21.49 -4.80 7.72
CA MET A 200 20.97 -3.76 8.57
C MET A 200 21.56 -3.88 9.99
N ARG A 201 21.87 -2.75 10.61
CA ARG A 201 22.46 -2.71 11.96
C ARG A 201 21.48 -3.30 12.97
N LEU A 202 21.99 -4.08 13.92
CA LEU A 202 21.17 -4.73 14.97
C LEU A 202 20.36 -3.74 15.83
N ARG A 203 20.77 -2.46 15.88
CA ARG A 203 20.08 -1.39 16.63
C ARG A 203 18.93 -0.76 15.85
N ASP A 204 18.87 -0.93 14.53
CA ASP A 204 17.92 -0.28 13.64
C ASP A 204 16.65 -1.14 13.42
N TYR A 205 16.21 -1.87 14.45
CA TYR A 205 15.06 -2.79 14.32
C TYR A 205 13.73 -2.07 14.06
N LEU A 206 13.54 -0.86 14.62
CA LEU A 206 12.35 -0.04 14.34
C LEU A 206 12.32 0.41 12.88
N LEU A 207 13.46 0.87 12.34
CA LEU A 207 13.59 1.23 10.93
C LEU A 207 13.24 0.05 10.02
N ALA A 208 13.79 -1.12 10.31
CA ALA A 208 13.49 -2.33 9.56
C ALA A 208 11.98 -2.66 9.60
N SER A 209 11.35 -2.54 10.77
CA SER A 209 9.94 -2.84 10.94
C SER A 209 9.02 -1.85 10.21
N LEU A 210 9.41 -0.56 10.18
CA LEU A 210 8.70 0.50 9.47
C LEU A 210 8.80 0.34 7.96
N ILE A 211 9.97 -0.05 7.43
CA ILE A 211 10.14 -0.33 6.01
C ILE A 211 9.18 -1.45 5.57
N LEU A 212 9.16 -2.57 6.29
CA LEU A 212 8.25 -3.68 5.97
C LEU A 212 6.77 -3.30 6.12
N PHE A 213 6.43 -2.48 7.12
CA PHE A 213 5.07 -1.97 7.28
C PHE A 213 4.67 -1.07 6.11
N ASN A 214 5.56 -0.19 5.66
CA ASN A 214 5.32 0.69 4.51
C ASN A 214 5.17 -0.12 3.21
N ASP A 215 5.99 -1.15 2.99
CA ASP A 215 5.84 -2.07 1.85
C ASP A 215 4.46 -2.74 1.86
N PHE A 216 4.02 -3.22 3.03
CA PHE A 216 2.67 -3.75 3.20
C PHE A 216 1.59 -2.71 2.88
N ILE A 217 1.73 -1.47 3.37
CA ILE A 217 0.76 -0.39 3.12
C ILE A 217 0.60 -0.13 1.61
N ILE A 218 1.70 -0.12 0.85
CA ILE A 218 1.64 0.06 -0.61
C ILE A 218 0.90 -1.10 -1.27
N ILE A 219 1.24 -2.36 -0.94
CA ILE A 219 0.55 -3.54 -1.47
C ILE A 219 -0.94 -3.48 -1.13
N TYR A 220 -1.28 -3.16 0.12
CA TYR A 220 -2.66 -3.09 0.57
C TYR A 220 -3.45 -1.99 -0.15
N MET A 221 -2.87 -0.80 -0.37
CA MET A 221 -3.50 0.28 -1.13
C MET A 221 -3.84 -0.13 -2.57
N LEU A 222 -3.00 -0.92 -3.22
CA LEU A 222 -3.31 -1.45 -4.56
C LEU A 222 -4.58 -2.29 -4.55
N THR A 223 -4.83 -3.05 -3.48
CA THR A 223 -6.02 -3.91 -3.41
C THR A 223 -7.32 -3.15 -3.10
N ILE A 224 -7.26 -1.94 -2.53
CA ILE A 224 -8.46 -1.22 -2.09
C ILE A 224 -9.26 -0.62 -3.25
N TYR A 225 -8.59 -0.10 -4.30
CA TYR A 225 -9.30 0.54 -5.41
C TYR A 225 -10.31 -0.39 -6.13
N PRO A 226 -9.96 -1.65 -6.49
CA PRO A 226 -10.94 -2.61 -7.02
C PRO A 226 -12.12 -2.85 -6.07
N GLN A 227 -11.87 -2.89 -4.76
CA GLN A 227 -12.91 -3.15 -3.75
C GLN A 227 -13.97 -2.04 -3.74
N VAL A 228 -13.52 -0.78 -3.75
CA VAL A 228 -14.43 0.38 -3.73
C VAL A 228 -15.27 0.45 -5.01
N ILE A 229 -14.68 0.18 -6.17
CA ILE A 229 -15.41 0.20 -7.44
C ILE A 229 -16.43 -0.94 -7.52
N ASN A 230 -16.03 -2.15 -7.13
CA ASN A 230 -16.92 -3.30 -7.20
C ASN A 230 -18.06 -3.19 -6.19
N SER A 231 -17.82 -2.65 -4.99
CA SER A 231 -18.85 -2.38 -3.99
C SER A 231 -19.90 -1.37 -4.50
N LYS A 232 -19.46 -0.28 -5.16
CA LYS A 232 -20.36 0.71 -5.78
C LYS A 232 -21.21 0.14 -6.92
N LYS A 233 -20.69 -0.83 -7.68
CA LYS A 233 -21.43 -1.51 -8.75
C LYS A 233 -22.47 -2.51 -8.22
N SER A 234 -22.23 -3.10 -7.05
CA SER A 234 -23.15 -4.06 -6.44
C SER A 234 -24.34 -3.43 -5.68
N THR A 235 -24.32 -2.12 -5.43
CA THR A 235 -25.48 -1.40 -4.89
C THR A 235 -26.43 -1.06 -6.05
N PRO A 236 -27.62 -1.69 -6.15
CA PRO A 236 -28.58 -1.32 -7.18
C PRO A 236 -29.02 0.12 -6.94
N SER A 237 -28.99 0.95 -7.99
CA SER A 237 -29.67 2.23 -7.99
C SER A 237 -31.18 1.99 -7.92
N ASN A 238 -31.73 1.84 -6.72
CA ASN A 238 -33.18 1.88 -6.50
C ASN A 238 -33.65 3.33 -6.63
N THR A 239 -33.65 3.84 -7.86
CA THR A 239 -34.41 5.04 -8.24
C THR A 239 -35.00 4.82 -9.62
N THR A 240 -35.87 3.83 -9.74
CA THR A 240 -36.89 3.84 -10.80
C THR A 240 -38.03 4.70 -10.29
N VAL A 241 -37.92 6.02 -10.42
CA VAL A 241 -39.10 6.88 -10.40
C VAL A 241 -39.75 6.74 -11.76
N SER A 242 -40.73 5.84 -11.84
CA SER A 242 -41.64 5.72 -12.97
C SER A 242 -42.50 6.98 -13.03
N TYR A 243 -42.23 7.89 -13.96
CA TYR A 243 -43.22 8.88 -14.35
C TYR A 243 -44.18 8.22 -15.33
N HIS A 244 -45.38 7.98 -14.81
CA HIS A 244 -46.54 7.48 -15.52
C HIS A 244 -46.91 8.45 -16.64
N SER A 245 -47.11 7.91 -17.85
CA SER A 245 -47.68 8.59 -19.01
C SER A 245 -49.10 9.08 -18.71
N LYS A 246 -49.46 10.26 -19.24
CA LYS A 246 -50.83 10.66 -19.55
C LYS A 246 -50.86 11.51 -20.83
N ASP A 247 -51.77 11.11 -21.70
CA ASP A 247 -52.00 11.54 -23.08
C ASP A 247 -52.31 13.02 -23.27
N SER A 248 -52.00 13.55 -24.47
CA SER A 248 -53.01 14.00 -25.46
C SER A 248 -52.47 15.09 -26.39
N SER A 249 -52.45 14.77 -27.69
CA SER A 249 -52.85 15.59 -28.85
C SER A 249 -52.60 17.11 -28.83
N TYR A 250 -51.78 17.61 -29.76
CA TYR A 250 -52.12 18.75 -30.63
C TYR A 250 -51.26 18.74 -31.90
N GLU A 251 -51.92 18.82 -33.06
CA GLU A 251 -51.36 19.10 -34.38
C GLU A 251 -50.76 20.51 -34.46
N ASP A 252 -49.70 20.67 -35.25
CA ASP A 252 -49.69 21.41 -36.53
C ASP A 252 -48.43 22.28 -36.76
N SER A 253 -47.98 22.22 -38.02
CA SER A 253 -47.34 23.28 -38.82
C SER A 253 -45.86 23.66 -38.62
N THR A 254 -45.07 23.28 -39.65
CA THR A 254 -44.04 24.06 -40.39
C THR A 254 -43.09 24.96 -39.58
N THR A 255 -41.77 24.90 -39.77
CA THR A 255 -41.09 25.43 -40.98
C THR A 255 -39.63 24.97 -41.01
N THR A 256 -39.19 24.65 -42.22
CA THR A 256 -37.81 24.46 -42.71
C THR A 256 -36.81 25.53 -42.27
N THR A 257 -35.59 25.11 -41.93
CA THR A 257 -34.35 25.75 -42.44
C THR A 257 -33.15 24.81 -42.22
N GLU A 258 -32.74 24.15 -43.30
CA GLU A 258 -31.36 23.70 -43.47
C GLU A 258 -30.46 24.94 -43.59
N LEU A 259 -29.34 24.98 -42.87
CA LEU A 259 -28.13 25.65 -43.34
C LEU A 259 -26.89 24.85 -42.96
N VAL A 260 -26.16 24.50 -44.00
CA VAL A 260 -24.92 23.73 -44.08
C VAL A 260 -23.72 24.69 -43.94
N VAL A 261 -22.52 24.10 -43.72
CA VAL A 261 -21.15 24.61 -43.97
C VAL A 261 -20.49 25.26 -42.73
N ASN A 262 -19.48 24.72 -42.05
CA ASN A 262 -18.14 24.15 -42.35
C ASN A 262 -16.98 25.18 -42.25
N TRP A 263 -15.88 24.69 -41.65
CA TRP A 263 -14.48 25.14 -41.63
C TRP A 263 -13.96 26.14 -40.59
N GLY A 264 -12.88 25.68 -39.92
CA GLY A 264 -11.98 26.39 -39.02
C GLY A 264 -11.08 25.39 -38.32
#